data_AF-A0A6A6Y668-F1
#
_entry.id   AF-A0A6A6Y668-F1
#
_cell.length_a   1.000
_cell.length_b   1.000
_cell.length_c   1.000
_cell.angle_alpha   90.00
_cell.angle_beta   90.00
_cell.angle_gamma   90.00
#
_symmetry.space_group_name_H-M   'P 1'
#
loop_
_entity.id
_entity.type
_entity.pdbx_description
1 polymer ?
#
loop_
_entity_poly.entity_id
_entity_poly.type
_entity_poly.pdbx_seq_one_letter_code
_entity_poly.pdbx_strand_id
1 'polypeptide(L)' 'QVRDEYGRFKIWSGNIAAHHTGRRSLEYRLRDASHIREQVVVLLVELEETLESSKY' A
#
# COMPACT_ATOMS: atom_id res chain seq x y z
N GLN A 1 -15.66 7.54 -5.47
CA GLN A 1 -16.37 6.25 -5.33
C GLN A 1 -15.33 5.14 -5.13
N VAL A 2 -15.65 3.97 -4.55
CA VAL A 2 -14.65 2.89 -4.27
C VAL A 2 -13.79 2.53 -5.51
N ARG A 3 -14.38 2.58 -6.71
CA ARG A 3 -13.69 2.36 -7.98
C ARG A 3 -12.57 3.38 -8.25
N ASP A 4 -12.79 4.64 -7.88
CA ASP A 4 -11.80 5.71 -8.07
C ASP A 4 -10.63 5.55 -7.11
N GLU A 5 -10.90 5.19 -5.85
CA GLU A 5 -9.87 4.94 -4.84
C GLU A 5 -9.02 3.72 -5.19
N TYR A 6 -9.64 2.66 -5.72
CA TYR A 6 -8.92 1.53 -6.29
C TYR A 6 -8.01 1.94 -7.46
N GLY A 7 -8.49 2.83 -8.34
CA GLY A 7 -7.70 3.42 -9.42
C GLY A 7 -6.47 4.18 -8.89
N ARG A 8 -6.66 5.02 -7.87
CA ARG A 8 -5.58 5.78 -7.22
C ARG A 8 -4.57 4.86 -6.54
N PHE A 9 -5.03 3.82 -5.85
CA PHE A 9 -4.15 2.83 -5.21
C PHE A 9 -3.28 2.09 -6.24
N LYS A 10 -3.86 1.69 -7.38
CA LYS A 10 -3.09 1.08 -8.48
C LYS A 10 -2.04 2.04 -9.05
N ILE A 11 -2.39 3.30 -9.24
CA ILE A 11 -1.43 4.32 -9.74
C ILE A 11 -0.31 4.52 -8.72
N TRP A 12 -0.63 4.69 -7.43
CA TRP A 12 0.36 4.86 -6.38
C TRP A 12 1.33 3.68 -6.34
N SER A 13 0.81 2.46 -6.19
CA SER A 13 1.62 1.23 -6.08
C SER A 13 2.48 0.98 -7.32
N GLY A 14 1.99 1.30 -8.52
CA GLY A 14 2.74 1.23 -9.77
C GLY A 14 3.86 2.28 -9.84
N ASN A 15 3.55 3.54 -9.56
CA ASN A 15 4.51 4.65 -9.64
C ASN A 15 5.70 4.49 -8.70
N ILE A 16 5.46 3.90 -7.52
CA ILE A 16 6.52 3.67 -6.54
C ILE A 16 7.17 2.31 -6.66
N ALA A 17 6.78 1.48 -7.64
CA ALA A 17 7.23 0.10 -7.80
C ALA A 17 7.08 -0.72 -6.50
N ALA A 18 5.97 -0.51 -5.78
CA ALA A 18 5.79 -0.99 -4.41
C ALA A 18 6.00 -2.50 -4.27
N HIS A 19 5.51 -3.24 -5.27
CA HIS A 19 5.49 -4.69 -5.34
C HIS A 19 6.75 -5.31 -5.98
N HIS A 20 7.70 -4.49 -6.44
CA HIS A 20 8.97 -4.99 -6.93
C HIS A 20 9.87 -5.43 -5.78
N THR A 21 10.97 -6.10 -6.10
CA THR A 21 12.04 -6.45 -5.16
C THR A 21 13.22 -5.48 -5.27
N GLY A 22 14.10 -5.48 -4.26
CA GLY A 22 15.33 -4.67 -4.26
C GLY A 22 15.08 -3.18 -4.02
N ARG A 23 15.98 -2.32 -4.51
CA ARG A 23 16.03 -0.88 -4.16
C ARG A 23 14.77 -0.08 -4.49
N ARG A 24 13.96 -0.57 -5.41
CA ARG A 24 12.71 0.07 -5.85
C ARG A 24 11.49 -0.37 -5.04
N SER A 25 11.61 -1.46 -4.28
CA SER A 25 10.52 -1.98 -3.45
C SER A 25 10.10 -0.96 -2.38
N LEU A 26 8.82 -1.01 -1.99
CA LEU A 26 8.32 -0.22 -0.88
C LEU A 26 9.05 -0.58 0.42
N GLU A 27 9.32 -1.87 0.63
CA GLU A 27 10.08 -2.40 1.77
C GLU A 27 11.47 -1.75 1.88
N TYR A 28 12.25 -1.77 0.80
CA TYR A 28 13.59 -1.18 0.80
C TYR A 28 13.56 0.33 1.06
N ARG A 29 12.58 1.04 0.47
CA ARG A 29 12.42 2.50 0.65
C ARG A 29 12.03 2.90 2.06
N LEU A 30 11.36 2.01 2.79
CA LEU A 30 10.90 2.24 4.16
C LEU A 30 11.84 1.67 5.24
N ARG A 31 12.90 0.95 4.84
CA ARG A 31 13.82 0.25 5.75
C ARG A 31 14.37 1.13 6.88
N ASP A 32 14.73 2.36 6.55
CA ASP A 32 15.40 3.29 7.47
C ASP A 32 14.41 4.30 8.11
N ALA A 33 13.10 4.15 7.83
CA ALA A 33 12.04 5.02 8.33
C ALA A 33 10.94 4.21 9.04
N SER A 34 11.30 3.59 10.18
CA SER A 34 10.44 2.67 10.93
C SER A 34 9.05 3.22 11.25
N HIS A 35 8.96 4.48 11.69
CA HIS A 35 7.68 5.11 12.01
C HIS A 35 6.77 5.25 10.78
N ILE A 36 7.33 5.62 9.63
CA ILE A 36 6.58 5.72 8.37
C ILE A 36 6.18 4.32 7.89
N ARG A 37 7.08 3.34 8.05
CA ARG A 37 6.78 1.94 7.73
C ARG A 37 5.58 1.43 8.50
N GLU A 38 5.52 1.67 9.79
CA GLU A 38 4.39 1.26 10.64
C GLU A 38 3.09 1.90 10.16
N GLN A 39 3.08 3.21 9.90
CA GLN A 39 1.89 3.90 9.37
C GLN A 39 1.44 3.34 8.02
N VAL A 40 2.37 3.10 7.09
CA VAL A 40 2.05 2.53 5.78
C VAL A 40 1.49 1.12 5.92
N VAL A 41 2.04 0.29 6.81
CA VAL A 41 1.52 -1.05 7.06
C VAL A 41 0.10 -1.01 7.62
N VAL A 42 -0.17 -0.15 8.61
CA VAL A 42 -1.52 0.03 9.17
C VAL A 42 -2.52 0.38 8.08
N LEU A 43 -2.22 1.38 7.23
CA LEU A 43 -3.11 1.79 6.15
C LEU A 43 -3.38 0.67 5.12
N LEU A 44 -2.37 -0.16 4.82
CA LEU A 44 -2.53 -1.28 3.90
C LEU A 44 -3.38 -2.39 4.49
N VAL A 45 -3.24 -2.67 5.79
CA VAL A 45 -4.07 -3.65 6.52
C VAL A 45 -5.51 -3.17 6.62
N GLU A 46 -5.76 -1.91 7.01
CA GLU A 46 -7.10 -1.33 7.07
C GLU A 46 -7.80 -1.36 5.70
N LEU A 47 -7.03 -1.12 4.62
CA LEU A 47 -7.54 -1.24 3.26
C LEU A 47 -7.93 -2.68 2.91
N GLU A 48 -7.09 -3.66 3.27
CA GLU A 48 -7.39 -5.08 3.09
C GLU A 48 -8.65 -5.50 3.84
N GLU A 49 -8.75 -5.17 5.13
CA GLU A 49 -9.92 -5.47 5.97
C GLU A 49 -11.21 -4.83 5.44
N THR A 50 -11.14 -3.59 4.94
CA THR A 50 -12.27 -2.90 4.31
C THR A 50 -12.70 -3.62 3.03
N LEU A 51 -11.75 -4.09 2.23
CA LEU A 51 -12.03 -4.84 1.00
C LEU A 51 -12.58 -6.23 1.28
N GLU A 52 -12.17 -6.89 2.37
CA GLU A 52 -12.70 -8.19 2.77
C GLU A 52 -14.08 -8.11 3.40
N SER A 53 -14.32 -7.14 4.28
CA SER A 53 -15.63 -6.92 4.90
C SER A 53 -16.70 -6.53 3.89
N SER A 54 -16.33 -5.87 2.79
CA SER A 54 -17.26 -5.53 1.69
C SER A 54 -17.62 -6.71 0.77
N LYS A 55 -17.00 -7.89 0.93
CA LYS A 55 -17.35 -9.11 0.17
C LYS A 55 -18.51 -9.90 0.77
N TYR A 56 -18.97 -9.53 1.97
CA TYR A 56 -20.11 -10.13 2.68
C TYR A 56 -21.25 -9.13 2.80
#